data_AF-A0A6N6S8T6-F1
#
_entry.id   AF-A0A6N6S8T6-F1
#
_cell.length_a   1.000
_cell.length_b   1.000
_cell.length_c   1.000
_cell.angle_alpha   90.00
_cell.angle_beta   90.00
_cell.angle_gamma   90.00
#
_symmetry.space_group_name_H-M   'P 1'
#
loop_
_entity.id
_entity.type
_entity.pdbx_description
1 polymer ?
#
loop_
_entity_poly.entity_id
_entity_poly.type
_entity_poly.pdbx_seq_one_letter_code
_entity_poly.pdbx_strand_id
1 'polypeptide(L)' 'MNLFLTEAEIAQLTGRKLKSRQIEWLRGSGVPFYVNAGGRPVVTRAAVVGAGDAPPVLR' A
#
# COMPACT_ATOMS: atom_id res chain seq x y z
N MET A 1 15.65 7.04 -0.42
CA MET A 1 14.21 7.27 -0.67
C MET A 1 13.75 6.23 -1.69
N ASN A 2 12.96 5.23 -1.31
CA ASN A 2 12.47 4.20 -2.24
C ASN A 2 11.07 4.54 -2.74
N LEU A 3 10.82 4.41 -4.04
CA LEU A 3 9.51 4.64 -4.67
C LEU A 3 8.43 3.67 -4.13
N PHE A 4 8.84 2.42 -3.88
CA PHE A 4 7.98 1.35 -3.37
C PHE A 4 8.24 1.09 -1.89
N LEU A 5 7.19 0.60 -1.20
CA LEU A 5 7.32 0.05 0.13
C LEU A 5 8.18 -1.23 0.08
N THR A 6 9.07 -1.36 1.05
CA THR A 6 9.81 -2.60 1.31
C THR A 6 8.87 -3.69 1.83
N GLU A 7 9.34 -4.94 1.82
CA GLU A 7 8.57 -6.06 2.35
C GLU A 7 8.23 -5.90 3.84
N ALA A 8 9.15 -5.33 4.61
CA ALA A 8 8.93 -5.00 6.02
C ALA A 8 7.86 -3.93 6.19
N GLU A 9 7.87 -2.89 5.35
CA GLU A 9 6.85 -1.84 5.37
C GLU A 9 5.48 -2.38 4.95
N ILE A 10 5.40 -3.28 3.97
CA ILE A 10 4.14 -3.95 3.63
C ILE A 10 3.64 -4.83 4.78
N ALA A 11 4.54 -5.57 5.45
CA ALA A 11 4.16 -6.38 6.61
C ALA A 11 3.63 -5.50 7.76
N GLN A 12 4.23 -4.32 7.98
CA GLN A 12 3.77 -3.34 8.96
C GLN A 12 2.43 -2.73 8.55
N LEU A 13 2.28 -2.28 7.29
CA LEU A 13 1.05 -1.68 6.76
C LEU A 13 -0.15 -2.62 6.88
N THR A 14 0.05 -3.89 6.55
CA THR A 14 -1.04 -4.89 6.51
C THR A 14 -1.25 -5.62 7.83
N GLY A 15 -0.27 -5.59 8.73
CA GLY A 15 -0.22 -6.44 9.93
C GLY A 15 -0.13 -7.95 9.61
N ARG A 16 0.26 -8.32 8.37
CA ARG A 16 0.31 -9.71 7.90
C ARG A 16 1.70 -10.08 7.38
N LYS A 17 2.13 -11.31 7.65
CA LYS A 17 3.40 -11.87 7.16
C LYS A 17 3.28 -12.62 5.84
N LEU A 18 2.12 -13.24 5.59
CA LEU A 18 1.88 -14.06 4.39
C LEU A 18 1.40 -13.20 3.23
N LYS A 19 2.07 -13.30 2.06
CA LYS A 19 1.75 -12.49 0.86
C LYS A 19 0.30 -12.58 0.41
N SER A 20 -0.31 -13.76 0.50
CA SER A 20 -1.74 -13.95 0.20
C SER A 20 -2.63 -13.14 1.14
N ARG A 21 -2.38 -13.18 2.45
CA ARG A 21 -3.10 -12.40 3.46
C ARG A 21 -2.88 -10.90 3.33
N GLN A 22 -1.68 -10.48 2.91
CA GLN A 22 -1.38 -9.08 2.59
C GLN A 22 -2.24 -8.59 1.42
N ILE A 23 -2.33 -9.39 0.34
CA ILE A 23 -3.17 -9.08 -0.83
C ILE A 23 -4.65 -9.03 -0.45
N GLU A 24 -5.15 -9.99 0.34
CA GLU A 24 -6.53 -9.98 0.81
C GLU A 24 -6.86 -8.72 1.60
N TRP A 25 -5.96 -8.29 2.50
CA TRP A 25 -6.15 -7.05 3.25
C TRP A 25 -6.11 -5.82 2.34
N LEU A 26 -5.16 -5.74 1.41
CA LEU A 26 -5.02 -4.61 0.48
C LEU A 26 -6.24 -4.45 -0.43
N ARG A 27 -6.87 -5.56 -0.86
CA ARG A 27 -8.14 -5.53 -1.60
C ARG A 27 -9.29 -4.91 -0.79
N GLY A 28 -9.29 -5.10 0.52
CA GLY A 28 -10.32 -4.56 1.42
C GLY A 28 -10.05 -3.15 1.94
N SER A 29 -8.79 -2.68 1.91
CA SER A 29 -8.40 -1.39 2.52
C SER A 29 -8.50 -0.19 1.57
N GLY A 30 -8.66 -0.43 0.27
CA GLY A 30 -8.72 0.65 -0.74
C GLY A 30 -7.36 1.27 -1.09
N VAL A 31 -6.25 0.73 -0.57
CA VAL A 31 -4.89 1.16 -0.93
C VAL A 31 -4.55 0.66 -2.34
N PRO A 32 -4.20 1.52 -3.31
CA PRO A 32 -3.78 1.10 -4.63
C PRO A 32 -2.52 0.23 -4.57
N PHE A 33 -2.55 -0.93 -5.24
CA PHE A 33 -1.42 -1.85 -5.29
C PHE A 33 -1.42 -2.68 -6.57
N TYR A 34 -0.27 -3.28 -6.88
CA TYR A 34 -0.10 -4.27 -7.94
C TYR A 34 0.38 -5.59 -7.35
N VAL A 35 0.20 -6.68 -8.09
CA VAL A 35 0.83 -7.97 -7.78
C VAL A 35 1.92 -8.22 -8.81
N ASN A 36 3.17 -8.35 -8.38
CA ASN A 36 4.28 -8.61 -9.28
C ASN A 36 4.32 -10.07 -9.77
N ALA A 37 5.23 -10.39 -10.69
CA ALA A 37 5.42 -11.74 -11.22
C ALA A 37 5.72 -12.81 -10.14
N GLY A 38 6.25 -12.42 -8.97
CA GLY A 38 6.49 -13.31 -7.82
C GLY A 38 5.27 -13.51 -6.91
N GLY A 39 4.13 -12.90 -7.25
CA GLY A 39 2.91 -12.94 -6.44
C GLY A 39 2.98 -12.13 -5.16
N ARG A 40 3.88 -11.13 -5.08
CA ARG A 40 3.98 -10.22 -3.93
C ARG A 40 3.28 -8.89 -4.24
N PRO A 41 2.63 -8.26 -3.26
CA PRO A 41 2.08 -6.93 -3.43
C PRO A 41 3.20 -5.90 -3.61
N VAL A 42 2.98 -4.95 -4.51
CA VAL A 42 3.85 -3.77 -4.73
C VAL A 42 2.98 -2.54 -4.50
N VAL A 43 3.40 -1.70 -3.56
CA VAL A 43 2.72 -0.48 -3.15
C VAL A 43 3.70 0.68 -3.26
N THR A 44 3.30 1.77 -3.89
CA THR A 44 4.11 3.00 -3.93
C THR A 44 3.98 3.75 -2.60
N ARG A 45 5.01 4.49 -2.18
CA ARG A 45 4.90 5.34 -0.99
C ARG A 45 3.76 6.36 -1.10
N ALA A 46 3.56 6.91 -2.30
CA ALA A 46 2.50 7.88 -2.56
C ALA A 46 1.09 7.32 -2.28
N ALA A 47 0.87 6.01 -2.44
CA ALA A 47 -0.43 5.38 -2.20
C ALA A 47 -0.85 5.38 -0.73
N VAL A 48 0.09 5.50 0.22
CA VAL A 48 -0.18 5.43 1.67
C VAL A 48 -0.05 6.75 2.40
N VAL A 49 0.68 7.72 1.85
CA VAL A 49 0.90 9.03 2.50
C VAL A 49 -0.36 9.91 2.46
N GLY A 50 -1.35 9.56 1.62
CA GLY A 50 -2.51 10.41 1.39
C GLY A 50 -2.13 11.68 0.63
N ALA A 51 -3.06 12.27 -0.10
CA ALA A 51 -2.88 13.60 -0.67
C ALA A 51 -2.88 14.63 0.48
N GLY A 52 -1.79 14.72 1.23
CA GLY A 52 -1.62 15.66 2.34
C GLY A 52 -1.55 17.13 1.93
N ASP A 53 -1.99 17.46 0.72
CA ASP A 53 -2.05 18.83 0.20
C ASP A 53 -3.25 19.02 -0.75
N ALA A 54 -4.33 18.24 -0.60
CA ALA A 54 -5.58 18.67 -1.21
C ALA A 54 -6.05 19.92 -0.44
N PRO A 55 -6.09 21.12 -1.07
CA PRO A 55 -6.60 22.30 -0.39
C PRO A 55 -8.02 22.01 0.11
N PRO A 56 -8.45 22.60 1.24
CA PRO A 56 -9.81 22.42 1.70
C PRO A 56 -10.74 22.79 0.55
N VAL A 57 -11.57 21.84 0.12
CA VAL A 57 -12.70 22.14 -0.73
C VAL A 57 -13.62 23.04 0.08
N LEU A 58 -13.52 24.35 -0.14
CA LEU A 58 -14.46 25.32 0.41
C LEU A 58 -15.85 24.90 -0.09
N ARG A 59 -16.71 24.48 0.83
CA ARG A 59 -18.12 24.19 0.58
C ARG A 59 -18.96 25.24 1.27
#